data_AF-V9EKE1-F1
#
_entry.id   AF-V9EKE1-F1
#
_cell.length_a   1.000
_cell.length_b   1.000
_cell.length_c   1.000
_cell.angle_alpha   90.00
_cell.angle_beta   90.00
_cell.angle_gamma   90.00
#
_symmetry.space_group_name_H-M   'P 1'
#
loop_
_entity.id
_entity.type
_entity.pdbx_description
1 polymer ?
#
loop_
_entity_poly.entity_id
_entity_poly.type
_entity_poly.pdbx_seq_one_letter_code
_entity_poly.pdbx_strand_id
1 'polypeptide(L)'
;AKRLFTEQMRNWYINKFAPDDVFKLLKLDQIEIPLFESSMFRVWTKFRNYYSDLRPTEDVSLLTVLAKVYVGKEQDYITIIINARKTPQTENFATQLLKDQLKRWLEAKTDPVSVFIFLGSPGAKQKDVRRTLYENYRRDFSRLPKEKKPPARIKP
;
A
#
# COMPACT_ATOMS: atom_id res chain seq x y z
N ALA A 1 -29.94 -0.54 -11.84
CA ALA A 1 -28.62 -0.82 -11.25
C ALA A 1 -27.59 0.32 -11.45
N LYS A 2 -27.25 0.74 -12.68
CA LYS A 2 -26.22 1.78 -12.91
C LYS A 2 -26.51 3.12 -12.20
N ARG A 3 -27.75 3.61 -12.23
CA ARG A 3 -28.16 4.85 -11.57
C ARG A 3 -27.97 4.83 -10.05
N LEU A 4 -28.49 3.80 -9.38
CA LEU A 4 -28.34 3.62 -7.92
C LEU A 4 -26.86 3.54 -7.51
N PHE A 5 -26.03 2.86 -8.31
CA PHE A 5 -24.60 2.79 -8.06
C PHE A 5 -23.93 4.16 -8.11
N THR A 6 -24.23 4.96 -9.14
CA THR A 6 -23.70 6.33 -9.27
C THR A 6 -24.20 7.24 -8.15
N GLU A 7 -25.48 7.11 -7.77
CA GLU A 7 -26.07 7.86 -6.66
C GLU A 7 -25.36 7.52 -5.34
N GLN A 8 -25.00 6.25 -5.11
CA GLN A 8 -24.23 5.86 -3.93
C GLN A 8 -22.83 6.49 -3.89
N MET A 9 -22.09 6.49 -5.02
CA MET A 9 -20.77 7.13 -5.08
C MET A 9 -20.85 8.62 -4.78
N ARG A 10 -21.83 9.31 -5.39
CA ARG A 10 -22.10 10.72 -5.16
C ARG A 10 -22.48 10.99 -3.71
N ASN A 11 -23.32 10.12 -3.12
CA ASN A 11 -23.75 10.24 -1.74
C ASN A 11 -22.56 10.15 -0.77
N TRP A 12 -21.70 9.15 -0.92
CA TRP A 12 -20.49 9.06 -0.10
C TRP A 12 -19.61 10.31 -0.21
N TYR A 13 -19.41 10.82 -1.43
CA TYR A 13 -18.61 12.01 -1.64
C TYR A 13 -19.23 13.29 -1.03
N ILE A 14 -20.55 13.50 -1.19
CA ILE A 14 -21.24 14.67 -0.62
C ILE A 14 -21.19 14.65 0.91
N ASN A 15 -21.32 13.46 1.50
CA ASN A 15 -21.17 13.24 2.96
C ASN A 15 -19.71 13.25 3.43
N LYS A 16 -18.76 13.69 2.59
CA LYS A 16 -17.35 13.91 2.93
C LYS A 16 -16.59 12.65 3.35
N PHE A 17 -17.04 11.46 2.94
CA PHE A 17 -16.26 10.25 3.13
C PHE A 17 -15.04 10.25 2.22
N ALA A 18 -13.86 10.03 2.79
CA ALA A 18 -12.64 9.75 2.06
C ALA A 18 -12.58 8.27 1.63
N PRO A 19 -11.70 7.90 0.67
CA PRO A 19 -11.57 6.51 0.25
C PRO A 19 -11.19 5.54 1.38
N ASP A 20 -10.44 5.96 2.39
CA ASP A 20 -10.14 5.14 3.57
C ASP A 20 -11.34 4.98 4.50
N ASP A 21 -12.21 5.98 4.62
CA ASP A 21 -13.48 5.85 5.35
C ASP A 21 -14.40 4.83 4.67
N VAL A 22 -14.55 4.95 3.34
CA VAL A 22 -15.39 4.00 2.57
C VAL A 22 -14.80 2.60 2.59
N PHE A 23 -13.46 2.46 2.65
CA PHE A 23 -12.81 1.16 2.80
C PHE A 23 -13.28 0.45 4.09
N LYS A 24 -13.28 1.17 5.22
CA LYS A 24 -13.77 0.67 6.52
C LYS A 24 -15.29 0.50 6.55
N LEU A 25 -16.04 1.41 5.92
CA LEU A 25 -17.50 1.31 5.81
C LEU A 25 -17.93 0.01 5.10
N LEU A 26 -17.15 -0.40 4.09
CA LEU A 26 -17.34 -1.65 3.36
C LEU A 26 -16.70 -2.86 4.06
N LYS A 27 -16.17 -2.68 5.29
CA LYS A 27 -15.53 -3.70 6.12
C LYS A 27 -14.37 -4.43 5.43
N LEU A 28 -13.68 -3.75 4.52
CA LEU A 28 -12.56 -4.32 3.78
C LEU A 28 -11.29 -4.48 4.65
N ASP A 29 -11.26 -3.84 5.81
CA ASP A 29 -10.25 -3.98 6.86
C ASP A 29 -10.51 -5.18 7.80
N GLN A 30 -11.69 -5.81 7.70
CA GLN A 30 -12.14 -6.91 8.57
C GLN A 30 -12.56 -8.15 7.76
N ILE A 31 -12.10 -8.24 6.52
CA ILE A 31 -12.55 -9.26 5.59
C ILE A 31 -11.85 -10.60 5.82
N GLU A 32 -12.62 -11.68 5.89
CA GLU A 32 -12.10 -13.06 6.08
C GLU A 32 -11.74 -13.77 4.77
N ILE A 33 -12.11 -13.18 3.64
CA ILE A 33 -11.74 -13.65 2.29
C ILE A 33 -10.62 -12.79 1.70
N PRO A 34 -9.88 -13.27 0.67
CA PRO A 34 -8.85 -12.46 0.03
C PRO A 34 -9.39 -11.12 -0.48
N LEU A 35 -8.75 -10.02 -0.07
CA LEU A 35 -9.20 -8.65 -0.35
C LEU A 35 -9.53 -8.42 -1.83
N PHE A 36 -8.65 -8.87 -2.74
CA PHE A 36 -8.80 -8.61 -4.18
C PHE A 36 -9.87 -9.48 -4.86
N GLU A 37 -10.37 -10.52 -4.19
CA GLU A 37 -11.47 -11.34 -4.69
C GLU A 37 -12.83 -10.73 -4.31
N SER A 38 -12.87 -9.90 -3.27
CA SER A 38 -14.06 -9.24 -2.74
C SER A 38 -14.79 -8.40 -3.78
N SER A 39 -16.11 -8.63 -3.90
CA SER A 39 -16.98 -7.75 -4.67
C SER A 39 -17.05 -6.35 -4.08
N MET A 40 -16.92 -6.20 -2.76
CA MET A 40 -16.88 -4.91 -2.09
C MET A 40 -15.60 -4.14 -2.39
N PHE A 41 -14.47 -4.83 -2.61
CA PHE A 41 -13.24 -4.18 -3.08
C PHE A 41 -13.42 -3.57 -4.48
N ARG A 42 -14.22 -4.21 -5.36
CA ARG A 42 -14.60 -3.65 -6.66
C ARG A 42 -15.50 -2.42 -6.52
N VAL A 43 -16.41 -2.41 -5.54
CA VAL A 43 -17.24 -1.24 -5.21
C VAL A 43 -16.36 -0.09 -4.71
N TRP A 44 -15.46 -0.36 -3.78
CA TRP A 44 -14.50 0.62 -3.27
C TRP A 44 -13.61 1.20 -4.36
N THR A 45 -13.05 0.37 -5.26
CA THR A 45 -12.20 0.84 -6.36
C THR A 45 -12.95 1.85 -7.25
N LYS A 46 -14.23 1.60 -7.53
CA LYS A 46 -15.05 2.53 -8.31
C LYS A 46 -15.30 3.85 -7.57
N PHE A 47 -15.56 3.81 -6.26
CA PHE A 47 -15.68 5.03 -5.46
C PHE A 47 -14.35 5.80 -5.44
N ARG A 48 -13.24 5.11 -5.23
CA ARG A 48 -11.91 5.71 -5.18
C ARG A 48 -11.52 6.37 -6.51
N ASN A 49 -11.89 5.77 -7.65
CA ASN A 49 -11.72 6.41 -8.96
C ASN A 49 -12.60 7.65 -9.09
N TYR A 50 -13.90 7.56 -8.74
CA TYR A 50 -14.81 8.71 -8.73
C TYR A 50 -14.29 9.86 -7.84
N TYR A 51 -13.74 9.54 -6.67
CA TYR A 51 -13.13 10.50 -5.76
C TYR A 51 -11.87 11.13 -6.40
N SER A 52 -10.98 10.31 -6.97
CA SER A 52 -9.75 10.77 -7.62
C SER A 52 -10.01 11.71 -8.79
N ASP A 53 -11.08 11.48 -9.57
CA ASP A 53 -11.47 12.37 -10.68
C ASP A 53 -11.88 13.76 -10.18
N LEU A 54 -12.47 13.83 -8.97
CA LEU A 54 -12.90 15.09 -8.34
C LEU A 54 -11.80 15.73 -7.47
N ARG A 55 -10.75 14.98 -7.14
CA ARG A 55 -9.62 15.38 -6.28
C ARG A 55 -8.29 14.91 -6.88
N PRO A 56 -7.90 15.41 -8.07
CA PRO A 56 -6.76 14.88 -8.82
C PRO A 56 -5.41 15.10 -8.13
N THR A 57 -5.33 16.01 -7.15
CA THR A 57 -4.12 16.28 -6.37
C THR A 57 -3.97 15.41 -5.12
N GLU A 58 -5.01 14.69 -4.72
CA GLU A 58 -4.98 13.83 -3.54
C GLU A 58 -4.52 12.42 -3.92
N ASP A 59 -3.43 11.94 -3.31
CA ASP A 59 -3.02 10.54 -3.47
C ASP A 59 -3.96 9.63 -2.67
N VAL A 60 -4.89 9.03 -3.40
CA VAL A 60 -5.81 8.01 -2.89
C VAL A 60 -5.45 6.61 -3.39
N SER A 61 -4.18 6.39 -3.76
CA SER A 61 -3.69 5.09 -4.21
C SER A 61 -3.99 3.98 -3.18
N LEU A 62 -4.00 2.72 -3.62
CA LEU A 62 -4.39 1.58 -2.78
C LEU A 62 -3.39 1.45 -1.64
N LEU A 63 -2.10 1.60 -1.93
CA LEU A 63 -1.05 1.63 -0.93
C LEU A 63 -1.24 2.79 0.06
N THR A 64 -1.68 3.97 -0.39
CA THR A 64 -1.93 5.11 0.51
C THR A 64 -3.14 4.87 1.40
N VAL A 65 -4.21 4.30 0.86
CA VAL A 65 -5.39 3.93 1.65
C VAL A 65 -5.07 2.80 2.63
N LEU A 66 -4.34 1.76 2.21
CA LEU A 66 -3.90 0.69 3.11
C LEU A 66 -3.00 1.23 4.23
N ALA A 67 -2.03 2.10 3.92
CA ALA A 67 -1.19 2.71 4.94
C ALA A 67 -2.00 3.55 5.96
N LYS A 68 -3.05 4.25 5.52
CA LYS A 68 -3.95 5.02 6.41
C LYS A 68 -4.89 4.13 7.23
N VAL A 69 -5.38 3.03 6.65
CA VAL A 69 -6.28 2.09 7.34
C VAL A 69 -5.51 1.28 8.38
N TYR A 70 -4.28 0.88 8.07
CA TYR A 70 -3.43 0.01 8.88
C TYR A 70 -2.27 0.79 9.54
N VAL A 71 -2.50 2.01 10.01
CA VAL A 71 -1.47 2.84 10.67
C VAL A 71 -0.82 2.06 11.82
N GLY A 72 0.51 1.97 11.80
CA GLY A 72 1.30 1.23 12.80
C GLY A 72 1.22 -0.29 12.66
N LYS A 73 0.60 -0.79 11.60
CA LYS A 73 0.40 -2.21 11.27
C LYS A 73 0.87 -2.50 9.85
N GLU A 74 2.02 -1.97 9.46
CA GLU A 74 2.55 -2.08 8.10
C GLU A 74 2.67 -3.55 7.65
N GLN A 75 3.10 -4.44 8.54
CA GLN A 75 3.21 -5.86 8.23
C GLN A 75 1.87 -6.51 7.83
N ASP A 76 0.74 -6.04 8.37
CA ASP A 76 -0.58 -6.62 8.13
C ASP A 76 -0.99 -6.41 6.67
N TYR A 77 -0.96 -5.16 6.18
CA TYR A 77 -1.35 -4.90 4.79
C TYR A 77 -0.32 -5.44 3.79
N ILE A 78 0.96 -5.51 4.16
CA ILE A 78 1.98 -6.15 3.32
C ILE A 78 1.72 -7.65 3.21
N THR A 79 1.27 -8.29 4.28
CA THR A 79 0.87 -9.70 4.27
C THR A 79 -0.33 -9.94 3.35
N ILE A 80 -1.30 -9.02 3.29
CA ILE A 80 -2.40 -9.08 2.32
C ILE A 80 -1.86 -9.09 0.88
N ILE A 81 -0.92 -8.19 0.55
CA ILE A 81 -0.30 -8.10 -0.77
C ILE A 81 0.51 -9.37 -1.08
N ILE A 82 1.29 -9.87 -0.12
CA ILE A 82 2.09 -11.09 -0.29
C ILE A 82 1.19 -12.30 -0.52
N ASN A 83 0.10 -12.43 0.23
CA ASN A 83 -0.83 -13.56 0.09
C ASN A 83 -1.56 -13.53 -1.25
N ALA A 84 -1.92 -12.35 -1.74
CA ALA A 84 -2.49 -12.20 -3.08
C ALA A 84 -1.55 -12.67 -4.21
N ARG A 85 -0.24 -12.75 -3.96
CA ARG A 85 0.69 -13.31 -4.94
C ARG A 85 0.57 -14.83 -5.11
N LYS A 86 -0.08 -15.52 -4.18
CA LYS A 86 -0.27 -16.98 -4.22
C LYS A 86 -1.42 -17.40 -5.14
N THR A 87 -2.27 -16.46 -5.54
CA THR A 87 -3.39 -16.69 -6.45
C THR A 87 -2.98 -16.27 -7.87
N PRO A 88 -2.99 -17.17 -8.87
CA PRO A 88 -2.51 -16.86 -10.23
C PRO A 88 -3.15 -15.61 -10.85
N GLN A 89 -4.44 -15.39 -10.62
CA GLN A 89 -5.20 -14.27 -11.16
C GLN A 89 -4.76 -12.91 -10.61
N THR A 90 -4.18 -12.87 -9.40
CA THR A 90 -3.73 -11.64 -8.73
C THR A 90 -2.22 -11.54 -8.60
N GLU A 91 -1.47 -12.56 -9.04
CA GLU A 91 -0.02 -12.64 -8.86
C GLU A 91 0.74 -11.45 -9.42
N ASN A 92 0.49 -11.11 -10.69
CA ASN A 92 1.17 -10.02 -11.38
C ASN A 92 0.84 -8.66 -10.74
N PHE A 93 -0.44 -8.42 -10.46
CA PHE A 93 -0.90 -7.19 -9.82
C PHE A 93 -0.28 -7.02 -8.41
N ALA A 94 -0.34 -8.06 -7.58
CA ALA A 94 0.20 -8.01 -6.23
C ALA A 94 1.73 -7.92 -6.21
N THR A 95 2.42 -8.52 -7.18
CA THR A 95 3.88 -8.37 -7.35
C THR A 95 4.26 -6.95 -7.72
N GLN A 96 3.50 -6.31 -8.62
CA GLN A 96 3.72 -4.90 -8.96
C GLN A 96 3.45 -4.00 -7.75
N LEU A 97 2.36 -4.24 -7.04
CA LEU A 97 1.99 -3.48 -5.84
C LEU A 97 3.08 -3.55 -4.75
N LEU A 98 3.71 -4.72 -4.58
CA LEU A 98 4.83 -4.87 -3.64
C LEU A 98 6.10 -4.12 -4.10
N LYS A 99 6.39 -4.08 -5.41
CA LYS A 99 7.48 -3.27 -5.98
C LYS A 99 7.24 -1.78 -5.76
N ASP A 100 6.01 -1.32 -5.99
CA ASP A 100 5.62 0.08 -5.78
C ASP A 100 5.76 0.47 -4.31
N GLN A 101 5.39 -0.43 -3.39
CA GLN A 101 5.56 -0.20 -1.96
C GLN A 101 7.03 -0.13 -1.54
N LEU A 102 7.90 -0.98 -2.11
CA LEU A 102 9.35 -0.91 -1.88
C LEU A 102 9.94 0.40 -2.41
N LYS A 103 9.47 0.89 -3.57
CA LYS A 103 9.86 2.18 -4.10
C LYS A 103 9.45 3.32 -3.15
N ARG A 104 8.21 3.30 -2.64
CA ARG A 104 7.73 4.28 -1.65
C ARG A 104 8.58 4.27 -0.37
N TRP A 105 8.93 3.10 0.14
CA TRP A 105 9.82 3.00 1.29
C TRP A 105 11.23 3.50 1.00
N LEU A 106 11.74 3.30 -0.22
CA LEU A 106 13.05 3.80 -0.62
C LEU A 106 13.06 5.33 -0.67
N GLU A 107 12.01 5.92 -1.24
CA GLU A 107 11.79 7.38 -1.26
C GLU A 107 11.65 7.96 0.16
N ALA A 108 10.94 7.25 1.03
CA ALA A 108 10.80 7.59 2.44
C ALA A 108 12.05 7.29 3.29
N LYS A 109 13.11 6.73 2.67
CA LYS A 109 14.33 6.26 3.35
C LYS A 109 14.03 5.32 4.53
N THR A 110 13.03 4.46 4.40
CA THR A 110 12.68 3.48 5.44
C THR A 110 13.87 2.55 5.71
N ASP A 111 14.18 2.35 6.99
CA ASP A 111 15.32 1.52 7.39
C ASP A 111 15.20 0.08 6.83
N PRO A 112 16.28 -0.49 6.26
CA PRO A 112 16.25 -1.85 5.71
C PRO A 112 15.90 -2.95 6.71
N VAL A 113 16.10 -2.76 8.02
CA VAL A 113 15.65 -3.72 9.03
C VAL A 113 14.12 -3.68 9.17
N SER A 114 13.53 -2.49 9.18
CA SER A 114 12.06 -2.35 9.18
C SER A 114 11.43 -2.99 7.95
N VAL A 115 11.99 -2.75 6.75
CA VAL A 115 11.49 -3.36 5.51
C VAL A 115 11.61 -4.89 5.55
N PHE A 116 12.68 -5.44 6.12
CA PHE A 116 12.82 -6.88 6.30
C PHE A 116 11.70 -7.48 7.17
N ILE A 117 11.38 -6.80 8.28
CA ILE A 117 10.31 -7.19 9.19
C ILE A 117 8.95 -7.11 8.48
N PHE A 118 8.66 -6.01 7.78
CA PHE A 118 7.39 -5.83 7.07
C PHE A 118 7.15 -6.88 5.98
N LEU A 119 8.21 -7.35 5.31
CA LEU A 119 8.11 -8.44 4.32
C LEU A 119 7.86 -9.84 4.94
N GLY A 120 7.82 -9.92 6.29
CA GLY A 120 7.55 -11.15 7.02
C GLY A 120 8.68 -12.16 6.91
N SER A 121 9.92 -11.70 7.11
CA SER A 121 11.16 -12.49 7.03
C SER A 121 11.20 -13.35 5.75
N PRO A 122 11.58 -12.77 4.60
CA PRO A 122 11.72 -13.50 3.35
C PRO A 122 12.50 -14.81 3.54
N GLY A 123 11.97 -15.92 3.02
CA GLY A 123 12.55 -17.23 3.25
C GLY A 123 13.94 -17.34 2.64
N ALA A 124 14.79 -18.21 3.21
CA ALA A 124 16.15 -18.40 2.73
C ALA A 124 16.23 -19.06 1.33
N LYS A 125 15.12 -19.52 0.74
CA LYS A 125 15.11 -20.19 -0.57
C LYS A 125 15.31 -19.19 -1.71
N GLN A 126 16.15 -19.56 -2.67
CA GLN A 126 16.54 -18.71 -3.81
C GLN A 126 15.37 -18.32 -4.74
N LYS A 127 14.24 -19.04 -4.69
CA LYS A 127 13.01 -18.73 -5.44
C LYS A 127 12.02 -17.84 -4.69
N ASP A 128 12.29 -17.42 -3.45
CA ASP A 128 11.40 -16.48 -2.76
C ASP A 128 11.56 -15.08 -3.37
N VAL A 129 10.60 -14.66 -4.18
CA VAL A 129 10.58 -13.32 -4.79
C VAL A 129 10.70 -12.20 -3.75
N ARG A 130 10.22 -12.40 -2.51
CA ARG A 130 10.37 -11.40 -1.43
C ARG A 130 11.85 -11.19 -1.10
N ARG A 131 12.66 -12.24 -1.16
CA ARG A 131 14.10 -12.18 -0.91
C ARG A 131 14.79 -11.36 -1.98
N THR A 132 14.54 -11.66 -3.26
CA THR A 132 15.12 -10.91 -4.38
C THR A 132 14.72 -9.43 -4.33
N LEU A 133 13.45 -9.14 -4.05
CA LEU A 133 12.95 -7.77 -3.90
C LEU A 133 13.63 -7.03 -2.74
N TYR A 134 13.80 -7.71 -1.60
CA TYR A 134 14.50 -7.14 -0.44
C TYR A 134 15.99 -6.88 -0.71
N GLU A 135 16.69 -7.79 -1.38
CA GLU A 135 18.10 -7.62 -1.74
C GLU A 135 18.29 -6.44 -2.70
N ASN A 136 17.38 -6.26 -3.66
CA ASN A 136 17.38 -5.08 -4.53
C ASN A 136 17.12 -3.79 -3.73
N TYR A 137 16.12 -3.80 -2.84
CA TYR A 137 15.84 -2.66 -1.96
C TYR A 137 17.07 -2.26 -1.14
N ARG A 138 17.73 -3.21 -0.48
CA ARG A 138 18.96 -2.95 0.30
C ARG A 138 20.06 -2.36 -0.55
N ARG A 139 20.26 -2.90 -1.76
CA ARG A 139 21.27 -2.41 -2.70
C ARG A 139 21.00 -0.96 -3.07
N ASP A 140 19.77 -0.63 -3.43
CA ASP A 140 19.40 0.72 -3.85
C ASP A 140 19.41 1.70 -2.67
N PHE A 141 18.98 1.26 -1.48
CA PHE A 141 19.10 2.04 -0.25
C PHE A 141 20.57 2.39 0.07
N SER A 142 21.50 1.46 -0.12
CA SER A 142 22.94 1.71 0.12
C SER A 142 23.56 2.76 -0.82
N ARG A 143 22.92 3.02 -1.96
CA ARG A 143 23.33 4.01 -2.96
C ARG A 143 22.72 5.39 -2.72
N LEU A 144 21.78 5.52 -1.78
CA LEU A 144 21.18 6.81 -1.45
C LEU A 144 22.27 7.76 -0.89
N PRO A 145 22.21 9.06 -1.21
CA PRO A 145 23.13 10.04 -0.65
C PRO A 145 23.06 10.01 0.87
N LYS A 146 24.21 9.78 1.53
CA LYS A 146 24.31 9.94 2.99
C LYS A 146 24.01 11.40 3.32
N GLU A 147 23.12 11.64 4.29
CA GLU A 147 22.89 13.00 4.77
C GLU A 147 24.22 13.59 5.25
N LYS A 148 24.58 14.76 4.72
CA LYS A 148 25.72 15.51 5.25
C LYS A 148 25.37 15.86 6.70
N LYS A 149 26.12 15.33 7.66
CA LYS A 149 26.03 15.79 9.05
C LYS A 149 26.17 17.32 9.04
N PRO A 150 25.23 18.08 9.64
CA PRO A 150 25.43 19.51 9.79
C PRO A 150 26.76 19.73 10.53
N PRO A 151 27.58 20.72 10.14
CA PRO A 151 28.83 20.99 10.82
C PRO A 151 28.56 21.18 12.31
N ALA A 152 29.39 20.56 13.15
CA ALA A 152 29.29 20.68 14.59
C ALA A 152 29.26 22.18 14.93
N ARG A 153 28.15 22.64 15.54
CA ARG A 153 28.11 23.99 16.12
C ARG A 153 29.18 24.02 17.20
N ILE A 154 30.32 24.62 16.88
CA ILE A 154 31.28 25.08 17.88
C ILE A 154 30.53 26.16 18.66
N LYS A 155 30.12 25.84 19.89
CA LYS A 155 29.53 26.83 20.78
C LYS A 155 30.66 27.79 21.21
N PRO A 156 30.43 29.11 21.17
CA PRO A 156 31.36 30.10 21.71
C PRO A 156 31.51 29.95 23.23
#